data_AF-H0E6Q0-F1
#
_entry.id   AF-H0E6Q0-F1
#
_cell.length_a   1.000
_cell.length_b   1.000
_cell.length_c   1.000
_cell.angle_alpha   90.00
_cell.angle_beta   90.00
_cell.angle_gamma   90.00
#
_symmetry.space_group_name_H-M   'P 1'
#
loop_
_entity.id
_entity.type
_entity.pdbx_description
1 polymer ?
#
loop_
_entity_poly.entity_id
_entity_poly.type
_entity_poly.pdbx_seq_one_letter_code
_entity_poly.pdbx_strand_id
1 'polypeptide(L)'
;MASAATADAAPPSGTASAERAAAAAKAAAAKRRAGRLQELDALRALMFLVVVFHALQASRGDVSLNAIRTFSVPGIVLGNIDVLLPTFFLLSGFALYYQFLGAIMLGRPLPRGASFLFKRAIRLIPVYAIVFLVVWFWRFGGGSAQWMDLLWGMSLMQSWSTDHIFRTIDPGWYLSVEWQFAVVTAIAILPWLRMVARWPMRSRLAGALVPPLILIATTIWWKKSLASHRVPGDHWGSWFAPPSWALLYGVGMILGMVLILRPPHRWRLPKPLPMVLFLAGSSWLLWLEGMRGVSRFTTQWYFELGLLGSLCWIFATITADPEGLVRRTMRRPFVQLLAAASFSTYLVHAPVLRSLNARDILPLNAPEIWPYSTAAIMIISLTLGVLAFRYVEMPLSSLDRLLQPKLDHETKVTKTFAASLAAGTRLPDVTVGDGDGRPVPLPTLADRRPLLLLLHPADPVPRGEPALHGTRGALRALDGIRVAAAGLGVDLATLSPRVPLAVESGRPPHPPEVHDEDAGPIARFQDPKAAAARALGALVVRTAAGDQQPEIVLLAVARGGEIVEVVRDDDPHRMMRRGLERLTPGPGHAPAAAPVPAAT
;
A
#
# COMPACT_ATOMS: atom_id res chain seq x y z
N MET A 1 18.34 -33.87 -61.11
CA MET A 1 17.92 -34.09 -59.70
C MET A 1 18.60 -33.01 -58.86
N ALA A 2 17.83 -31.99 -58.47
CA ALA A 2 18.35 -30.76 -57.89
C ALA A 2 18.38 -30.83 -56.35
N SER A 3 19.51 -30.39 -55.80
CA SER A 3 19.80 -30.24 -54.37
C SER A 3 19.13 -28.98 -53.83
N ALA A 4 18.35 -29.09 -52.75
CA ALA A 4 17.82 -27.96 -52.00
C ALA A 4 18.45 -27.94 -50.60
N ALA A 5 19.28 -26.93 -50.35
CA ALA A 5 19.85 -26.62 -49.05
C ALA A 5 18.82 -25.87 -48.20
N THR A 6 18.50 -26.39 -47.01
CA THR A 6 17.69 -25.70 -46.00
C THR A 6 18.61 -24.88 -45.10
N ALA A 7 18.48 -23.56 -45.19
CA ALA A 7 19.15 -22.60 -44.31
C ALA A 7 18.57 -22.65 -42.89
N ASP A 8 19.45 -22.83 -41.91
CA ASP A 8 19.17 -22.81 -40.48
C ASP A 8 18.95 -21.36 -40.03
N ALA A 9 17.71 -21.00 -39.70
CA ALA A 9 17.36 -19.67 -39.21
C ALA A 9 17.61 -19.58 -37.70
N ALA A 10 18.67 -18.89 -37.31
CA ALA A 10 18.92 -18.55 -35.91
C ALA A 10 17.73 -17.74 -35.33
N PRO A 11 17.27 -18.05 -34.11
CA PRO A 11 16.14 -17.33 -33.51
C PRO A 11 16.53 -15.86 -33.23
N PRO A 12 15.60 -14.91 -33.38
CA PRO A 12 15.88 -13.49 -33.22
C PRO A 12 16.31 -13.19 -31.77
N SER A 13 17.49 -12.59 -31.61
CA SER A 13 18.16 -12.18 -30.37
C SER A 13 17.37 -11.25 -29.44
N GLY A 14 16.15 -10.83 -29.82
CA GLY A 14 15.29 -9.94 -29.05
C GLY A 14 14.54 -10.59 -27.88
N THR A 15 14.23 -11.90 -27.95
CA THR A 15 13.44 -12.59 -26.92
C THR A 15 14.21 -12.78 -25.62
N ALA A 16 15.49 -13.16 -25.71
CA ALA A 16 16.38 -13.31 -24.56
C ALA A 16 16.67 -11.99 -23.83
N SER A 17 16.68 -10.87 -24.56
CA SER A 17 16.87 -9.52 -23.99
C SER A 17 15.62 -9.06 -23.21
N ALA A 18 14.43 -9.30 -23.76
CA ALA A 18 13.15 -8.99 -23.10
C ALA A 18 12.92 -9.82 -21.85
N GLU A 19 13.27 -11.12 -21.87
CA GLU A 19 13.19 -11.99 -20.69
C GLU A 19 14.17 -11.59 -19.58
N ARG A 20 15.40 -11.20 -19.94
CA ARG A 20 16.38 -10.66 -18.98
C ARG A 20 15.94 -9.33 -18.38
N ALA A 21 15.36 -8.44 -19.18
CA ALA A 21 14.80 -7.17 -18.70
C ALA A 21 13.59 -7.38 -17.79
N ALA A 22 12.70 -8.33 -18.13
CA ALA A 22 11.57 -8.71 -17.29
C ALA A 22 12.01 -9.37 -15.98
N ALA A 23 13.03 -10.23 -16.02
CA ALA A 23 13.64 -10.85 -14.85
C ALA A 23 14.33 -9.81 -13.95
N ALA A 24 15.06 -8.84 -14.52
CA ALA A 24 15.69 -7.74 -13.80
C ALA A 24 14.65 -6.79 -13.19
N ALA A 25 13.55 -6.48 -13.90
CA ALA A 25 12.44 -5.69 -13.37
C ALA A 25 11.70 -6.43 -12.24
N LYS A 26 11.50 -7.74 -12.38
CA LYS A 26 10.92 -8.61 -11.35
C LYS A 26 11.83 -8.74 -10.13
N ALA A 27 13.15 -8.84 -10.33
CA ALA A 27 14.15 -8.83 -9.28
C ALA A 27 14.25 -7.46 -8.58
N ALA A 28 14.16 -6.35 -9.32
CA ALA A 28 14.13 -5.00 -8.79
C ALA A 28 12.82 -4.71 -8.04
N ALA A 29 11.69 -5.22 -8.52
CA ALA A 29 10.40 -5.15 -7.84
C ALA A 29 10.36 -6.03 -6.58
N ALA A 30 10.96 -7.23 -6.64
CA ALA A 30 11.17 -8.10 -5.49
C ALA A 30 12.12 -7.45 -4.47
N LYS A 31 13.20 -6.79 -4.91
CA LYS A 31 14.14 -6.02 -4.08
C LYS A 31 13.50 -4.76 -3.49
N ARG A 32 12.63 -4.06 -4.22
CA ARG A 32 11.80 -2.94 -3.72
C ARG A 32 10.73 -3.40 -2.72
N ARG A 33 10.17 -4.59 -2.92
CA ARG A 33 9.24 -5.23 -1.98
C ARG A 33 9.98 -5.74 -0.74
N ALA A 34 11.22 -6.21 -0.90
CA ALA A 34 12.12 -6.63 0.18
C ALA A 34 12.75 -5.45 0.94
N GLY A 35 12.89 -4.27 0.33
CA GLY A 35 13.40 -3.07 0.99
C GLY A 35 12.42 -2.35 1.91
N ARG A 36 11.13 -2.75 1.93
CA ARG A 36 10.11 -2.13 2.78
C ARG A 36 10.12 -2.80 4.15
N LEU A 37 10.95 -2.30 5.05
CA LEU A 37 10.86 -2.49 6.51
C LEU A 37 10.67 -3.95 6.95
N GLN A 38 11.29 -4.91 6.25
CA GLN A 38 11.30 -6.32 6.64
C GLN A 38 11.83 -6.51 8.07
N GLU A 39 12.64 -5.57 8.56
CA GLU A 39 13.13 -5.58 9.93
C GLU A 39 12.02 -5.27 10.94
N LEU A 40 11.02 -4.46 10.59
CA LEU A 40 9.86 -4.24 11.45
C LEU A 40 8.91 -5.43 11.41
N ASP A 41 8.75 -6.07 10.26
CA ASP A 41 8.00 -7.32 10.16
C ASP A 41 8.64 -8.42 11.03
N ALA A 42 9.97 -8.44 11.15
CA ALA A 42 10.70 -9.38 12.00
C ALA A 42 10.32 -9.30 13.49
N LEU A 43 9.86 -8.13 13.97
CA LEU A 43 9.35 -7.99 15.36
C LEU A 43 8.13 -8.88 15.60
N ARG A 44 7.40 -9.27 14.56
CA ARG A 44 6.28 -10.22 14.68
C ARG A 44 6.72 -11.60 15.11
N ALA A 45 7.99 -11.96 14.88
CA ALA A 45 8.57 -13.21 15.38
C ALA A 45 8.59 -13.26 16.92
N LEU A 46 8.46 -12.14 17.63
CA LEU A 46 8.33 -12.18 19.09
C LEU A 46 7.04 -12.90 19.56
N MET A 47 6.06 -13.17 18.67
CA MET A 47 4.86 -13.93 19.02
C MET A 47 5.09 -15.34 19.49
N PHE A 48 6.21 -15.98 19.14
CA PHE A 48 6.47 -17.32 19.67
C PHE A 48 6.61 -17.31 21.19
N LEU A 49 6.98 -16.17 21.78
CA LEU A 49 7.01 -16.01 23.23
C LEU A 49 5.62 -16.13 23.86
N VAL A 50 4.53 -15.80 23.13
CA VAL A 50 3.16 -15.86 23.68
C VAL A 50 2.74 -17.29 24.06
N VAL A 51 3.38 -18.29 23.46
CA VAL A 51 3.18 -19.70 23.80
C VAL A 51 3.67 -19.97 25.22
N VAL A 52 4.82 -19.40 25.59
CA VAL A 52 5.37 -19.50 26.95
C VAL A 52 4.45 -18.82 27.95
N PHE A 53 3.89 -17.67 27.59
CA PHE A 53 2.90 -16.99 28.42
C PHE A 53 1.65 -17.81 28.66
N HIS A 54 1.05 -18.40 27.63
CA HIS A 54 -0.12 -19.25 27.83
C HIS A 54 0.23 -20.55 28.56
N ALA A 55 1.46 -21.06 28.42
CA ALA A 55 1.92 -22.22 29.20
C ALA A 55 2.05 -21.88 30.70
N LEU A 56 2.54 -20.68 31.03
CA LEU A 56 2.58 -20.16 32.39
C LEU A 56 1.17 -19.79 32.90
N GLN A 57 0.26 -19.37 32.03
CA GLN A 57 -1.11 -19.09 32.41
C GLN A 57 -1.89 -20.38 32.72
N ALA A 58 -1.65 -21.44 31.96
CA ALA A 58 -2.29 -22.74 32.15
C ALA A 58 -1.78 -23.52 33.37
N SER A 59 -0.64 -23.10 33.96
CA SER A 59 -0.14 -23.66 35.22
C SER A 59 -0.85 -23.12 36.48
N ARG A 60 -1.92 -22.32 36.32
CA ARG A 60 -2.72 -21.77 37.41
C ARG A 60 -3.32 -22.89 38.28
N GLY A 61 -2.84 -23.01 39.52
CA GLY A 61 -3.32 -23.97 40.51
C GLY A 61 -2.22 -24.56 41.40
N ASP A 62 -0.97 -24.56 40.92
CA ASP A 62 0.18 -25.03 41.70
C ASP A 62 0.83 -23.91 42.52
N VAL A 63 1.09 -24.18 43.81
CA VAL A 63 1.61 -23.18 44.76
C VAL A 63 3.05 -22.76 44.43
N SER A 64 3.88 -23.69 43.96
CA SER A 64 5.30 -23.43 43.67
C SER A 64 5.49 -22.72 42.32
N LEU A 65 4.71 -23.07 41.30
CA LEU A 65 4.66 -22.32 40.04
C LEU A 65 3.99 -20.95 40.23
N ASN A 66 3.03 -20.83 41.15
CA ASN A 66 2.50 -19.52 41.54
C ASN A 66 3.57 -18.66 42.23
N ALA A 67 4.42 -19.25 43.08
CA ALA A 67 5.54 -18.55 43.69
C ALA A 67 6.59 -18.11 42.66
N ILE A 68 6.96 -18.98 41.72
CA ILE A 68 7.85 -18.64 40.59
C ILE A 68 7.21 -17.53 39.74
N ARG A 69 5.94 -17.63 39.38
CA ARG A 69 5.21 -16.63 38.59
C ARG A 69 5.17 -15.26 39.26
N THR A 70 4.96 -15.23 40.58
CA THR A 70 4.64 -14.01 41.32
C THR A 70 5.87 -13.34 41.93
N PHE A 71 6.91 -14.12 42.26
CA PHE A 71 8.05 -13.63 43.05
C PHE A 71 9.42 -13.88 42.42
N SER A 72 9.50 -14.49 41.23
CA SER A 72 10.77 -14.68 40.52
C SER A 72 10.92 -13.75 39.32
N VAL A 73 12.15 -13.30 39.05
CA VAL A 73 12.47 -12.51 37.85
C VAL A 73 12.03 -13.23 36.56
N PRO A 74 12.27 -14.55 36.38
CA PRO A 74 11.73 -15.28 35.23
C PRO A 74 10.19 -15.26 35.15
N GLY A 75 9.49 -15.41 36.27
CA GLY A 75 8.03 -15.35 36.32
C GLY A 75 7.48 -13.99 35.89
N ILE A 76 8.10 -12.90 36.36
CA ILE A 76 7.77 -11.53 35.96
C ILE A 76 8.03 -11.33 34.46
N VAL A 77 9.18 -11.78 33.94
CA VAL A 77 9.53 -11.66 32.51
C VAL A 77 8.55 -12.45 31.62
N LEU A 78 8.15 -13.66 32.04
CA LEU A 78 7.30 -14.53 31.25
C LEU A 78 5.81 -14.18 31.36
N GLY A 79 5.37 -13.65 32.51
CA GLY A 79 4.02 -13.13 32.72
C GLY A 79 3.71 -11.87 31.90
N ASN A 80 4.75 -11.18 31.45
CA ASN A 80 4.70 -9.93 30.69
C ASN A 80 4.40 -10.05 29.20
N ILE A 81 4.44 -11.25 28.64
CA ILE A 81 4.52 -11.38 27.18
C ILE A 81 3.19 -11.00 26.48
N ASP A 82 2.07 -10.90 27.22
CA ASP A 82 0.84 -10.31 26.69
C ASP A 82 0.99 -8.82 26.33
N VAL A 83 1.98 -8.12 26.88
CA VAL A 83 2.35 -6.76 26.48
C VAL A 83 2.92 -6.66 25.06
N LEU A 84 3.24 -7.79 24.42
CA LEU A 84 3.58 -7.82 23.01
C LEU A 84 2.37 -7.51 22.11
N LEU A 85 1.13 -7.72 22.59
CA LEU A 85 -0.10 -7.44 21.84
C LEU A 85 -0.18 -5.98 21.35
N PRO A 86 0.12 -4.95 22.17
CA PRO A 86 0.32 -3.58 21.73
C PRO A 86 1.19 -3.42 20.48
N THR A 87 2.29 -4.16 20.38
CA THR A 87 3.18 -4.10 19.21
C THR A 87 2.47 -4.52 17.93
N PHE A 88 1.54 -5.49 17.99
CA PHE A 88 0.80 -5.95 16.80
C PHE A 88 -0.17 -4.91 16.29
N PHE A 89 -1.00 -4.33 17.16
CA PHE A 89 -1.92 -3.27 16.76
C PHE A 89 -1.18 -2.04 16.24
N LEU A 90 -0.05 -1.70 16.88
CA LEU A 90 0.83 -0.63 16.45
C LEU A 90 1.40 -0.90 15.03
N LEU A 91 1.95 -2.09 14.79
CA LEU A 91 2.48 -2.49 13.48
C LEU A 91 1.38 -2.58 12.41
N SER A 92 0.18 -3.04 12.75
CA SER A 92 -0.96 -3.11 11.84
C SER A 92 -1.40 -1.73 11.38
N GLY A 93 -1.60 -0.78 12.32
CA GLY A 93 -1.93 0.60 11.98
C GLY A 93 -0.81 1.28 11.18
N PHE A 94 0.44 1.06 11.57
CA PHE A 94 1.64 1.55 10.88
C PHE A 94 1.71 1.08 9.43
N ALA A 95 1.68 -0.22 9.19
CA ALA A 95 1.92 -0.81 7.88
C ALA A 95 0.89 -0.33 6.84
N LEU A 96 -0.36 -0.13 7.26
CA LEU A 96 -1.44 0.34 6.40
C LEU A 96 -1.31 1.82 6.08
N TYR A 97 -1.14 2.66 7.10
CA TYR A 97 -1.10 4.10 6.90
C TYR A 97 0.15 4.53 6.12
N TYR A 98 1.29 3.88 6.37
CA TYR A 98 2.50 4.09 5.60
C TYR A 98 2.27 3.82 4.10
N GLN A 99 1.55 2.75 3.75
CA GLN A 99 1.24 2.41 2.35
C GLN A 99 0.23 3.39 1.72
N PHE A 100 -0.82 3.75 2.45
CA PHE A 100 -1.85 4.66 1.92
C PHE A 100 -1.32 6.08 1.74
N LEU A 101 -0.63 6.63 2.75
CA LEU A 101 -0.01 7.95 2.61
C LEU A 101 1.09 7.94 1.56
N GLY A 102 1.90 6.87 1.48
CA GLY A 102 2.86 6.71 0.40
C GLY A 102 2.21 6.74 -0.98
N ALA A 103 1.05 6.11 -1.16
CA ALA A 103 0.29 6.18 -2.41
C ALA A 103 -0.19 7.61 -2.70
N ILE A 104 -0.78 8.29 -1.70
CA ILE A 104 -1.26 9.68 -1.85
C ILE A 104 -0.12 10.65 -2.19
N MET A 105 1.04 10.52 -1.52
CA MET A 105 2.20 11.38 -1.76
C MET A 105 2.82 11.15 -3.14
N LEU A 106 2.73 9.93 -3.66
CA LEU A 106 3.19 9.58 -5.00
C LEU A 106 2.11 9.75 -6.09
N GLY A 107 0.96 10.36 -5.77
CA GLY A 107 -0.15 10.54 -6.71
C GLY A 107 -0.79 9.24 -7.21
N ARG A 108 -0.54 8.12 -6.52
CA ARG A 108 -1.06 6.79 -6.88
C ARG A 108 -2.48 6.59 -6.35
N PRO A 109 -3.33 5.86 -7.07
CA PRO A 109 -4.68 5.56 -6.60
C PRO A 109 -4.63 4.72 -5.33
N LEU A 110 -5.51 5.05 -4.37
CA LEU A 110 -5.78 4.22 -3.20
C LEU A 110 -6.59 2.97 -3.60
N PRO A 111 -6.36 1.81 -2.97
CA PRO A 111 -7.13 0.60 -3.27
C PRO A 111 -8.62 0.83 -2.97
N ARG A 112 -9.53 0.20 -3.72
CA ARG A 112 -10.97 0.19 -3.41
C ARG A 112 -11.20 -0.52 -2.06
N GLY A 113 -12.21 -0.09 -1.31
CA GLY A 113 -12.52 -0.65 0.02
C GLY A 113 -12.81 -2.15 -0.04
N ALA A 114 -13.61 -2.60 -1.00
CA ALA A 114 -13.91 -4.01 -1.23
C ALA A 114 -12.65 -4.82 -1.58
N SER A 115 -11.82 -4.34 -2.50
CA SER A 115 -10.55 -5.01 -2.86
C SER A 115 -9.59 -5.09 -1.68
N PHE A 116 -9.57 -4.06 -0.82
CA PHE A 116 -8.79 -4.06 0.42
C PHE A 116 -9.28 -5.13 1.41
N LEU A 117 -10.60 -5.17 1.67
CA LEU A 117 -11.19 -6.17 2.57
C LEU A 117 -10.99 -7.59 2.05
N PHE A 118 -11.22 -7.81 0.75
CA PHE A 118 -11.02 -9.11 0.13
C PHE A 118 -9.59 -9.63 0.34
N LYS A 119 -8.58 -8.80 0.07
CA LYS A 119 -7.16 -9.15 0.30
C LYS A 119 -6.84 -9.48 1.76
N ARG A 120 -7.51 -8.79 2.69
CA ARG A 120 -7.32 -9.03 4.12
C ARG A 120 -8.07 -10.28 4.56
N ALA A 121 -9.26 -10.53 4.02
CA ALA A 121 -10.09 -11.70 4.27
C ALA A 121 -9.36 -12.99 3.87
N ILE A 122 -8.92 -13.10 2.62
CA ILE A 122 -8.22 -14.30 2.12
C ILE A 122 -6.92 -14.62 2.86
N ARG A 123 -6.31 -13.60 3.47
CA ARG A 123 -5.10 -13.77 4.29
C ARG A 123 -5.41 -14.28 5.69
N LEU A 124 -6.44 -13.73 6.34
CA LEU A 124 -6.67 -13.94 7.77
C LEU A 124 -7.76 -15.00 8.05
N ILE A 125 -8.87 -14.94 7.32
CA ILE A 125 -10.09 -15.70 7.64
C ILE A 125 -9.93 -17.19 7.40
N PRO A 126 -9.33 -17.70 6.31
CA PRO A 126 -9.34 -19.14 6.05
C PRO A 126 -8.63 -19.98 7.11
N VAL A 127 -7.43 -19.57 7.53
CA VAL A 127 -6.68 -20.27 8.58
C VAL A 127 -7.47 -20.25 9.88
N TYR A 128 -8.02 -19.09 10.25
CA TYR A 128 -8.86 -18.97 11.42
C TYR A 128 -10.09 -19.86 11.36
N ALA A 129 -10.84 -19.83 10.26
CA ALA A 129 -12.05 -20.63 10.09
C ALA A 129 -11.74 -22.13 10.20
N ILE A 130 -10.65 -22.60 9.59
CA ILE A 130 -10.23 -24.00 9.68
C ILE A 130 -9.90 -24.37 11.13
N VAL A 131 -9.03 -23.60 11.80
CA VAL A 131 -8.66 -23.89 13.20
C VAL A 131 -9.88 -23.81 14.11
N PHE A 132 -10.73 -22.80 13.92
CA PHE A 132 -11.95 -22.60 14.70
C PHE A 132 -12.92 -23.77 14.54
N LEU A 133 -13.23 -24.15 13.30
CA LEU A 133 -14.17 -25.24 13.03
C LEU A 133 -13.65 -26.58 13.52
N VAL A 134 -12.35 -26.85 13.38
CA VAL A 134 -11.73 -28.07 13.92
C VAL A 134 -11.89 -28.12 15.44
N VAL A 135 -11.57 -27.03 16.14
CA VAL A 135 -11.67 -26.98 17.61
C VAL A 135 -13.11 -26.99 18.08
N TRP A 136 -13.99 -26.27 17.40
CA TRP A 136 -15.42 -26.23 17.69
C TRP A 136 -16.05 -27.62 17.53
N PHE A 137 -15.78 -28.31 16.41
CA PHE A 137 -16.28 -29.66 16.16
C PHE A 137 -15.72 -30.66 17.17
N TRP A 138 -14.42 -30.58 17.46
CA TRP A 138 -13.76 -31.43 18.46
C TRP A 138 -14.40 -31.30 19.85
N ARG A 139 -14.88 -30.11 20.22
CA ARG A 139 -15.51 -29.83 21.52
C ARG A 139 -17.04 -29.85 21.46
N PHE A 140 -17.64 -30.19 20.32
CA PHE A 140 -19.08 -30.13 20.13
C PHE A 140 -19.77 -31.22 20.97
N GLY A 141 -20.73 -30.80 21.79
CA GLY A 141 -21.51 -31.67 22.68
C GLY A 141 -23.02 -31.55 22.49
N GLY A 142 -23.48 -30.86 21.43
CA GLY A 142 -24.91 -30.71 21.10
C GLY A 142 -25.64 -29.55 21.76
N GLY A 143 -24.98 -28.74 22.59
CA GLY A 143 -25.64 -27.66 23.35
C GLY A 143 -25.97 -26.42 22.51
N SER A 144 -27.12 -25.78 22.76
CA SER A 144 -27.55 -24.53 22.09
C SER A 144 -26.52 -23.40 22.20
N ALA A 145 -25.86 -23.28 23.35
CA ALA A 145 -24.81 -22.29 23.58
C ALA A 145 -23.58 -22.45 22.65
N GLN A 146 -23.33 -23.65 22.12
CA GLN A 146 -22.22 -23.90 21.19
C GLN A 146 -22.53 -23.38 19.79
N TRP A 147 -23.80 -23.38 19.38
CA TRP A 147 -24.23 -22.74 18.12
C TRP A 147 -24.09 -21.22 18.19
N MET A 148 -24.42 -20.63 19.33
CA MET A 148 -24.18 -19.20 19.56
C MET A 148 -22.69 -18.88 19.49
N ASP A 149 -21.84 -19.76 20.04
CA ASP A 149 -20.39 -19.61 19.94
C ASP A 149 -19.86 -19.68 18.50
N LEU A 150 -20.42 -20.58 17.67
CA LEU A 150 -20.12 -20.64 16.25
C LEU A 150 -20.49 -19.32 15.56
N LEU A 151 -21.66 -18.76 15.87
CA LEU A 151 -22.11 -17.49 15.29
C LEU A 151 -21.17 -16.33 15.69
N TRP A 152 -20.87 -16.17 16.97
CA TRP A 152 -19.96 -15.12 17.45
C TRP A 152 -18.54 -15.26 16.89
N GLY A 153 -18.02 -16.50 16.84
CA GLY A 153 -16.69 -16.79 16.35
C GLY A 153 -16.55 -16.61 14.84
N MET A 154 -17.51 -17.10 14.04
CA MET A 154 -17.46 -17.00 12.58
C MET A 154 -17.82 -15.61 12.05
N SER A 155 -18.64 -14.85 12.79
CA SER A 155 -18.90 -13.43 12.48
C SER A 155 -17.75 -12.51 12.86
N LEU A 156 -16.73 -13.01 13.58
CA LEU A 156 -15.62 -12.23 14.12
C LEU A 156 -16.12 -11.09 15.02
N MET A 157 -17.12 -11.39 15.86
CA MET A 157 -17.71 -10.46 16.82
C MET A 157 -17.46 -10.85 18.27
N GLN A 158 -16.82 -12.00 18.52
CA GLN A 158 -16.63 -12.55 19.87
C GLN A 158 -15.94 -11.58 20.85
N SER A 159 -15.14 -10.62 20.36
CA SER A 159 -14.52 -9.60 21.21
C SER A 159 -15.50 -8.66 21.92
N TRP A 160 -16.76 -8.62 21.49
CA TRP A 160 -17.84 -7.84 22.12
C TRP A 160 -18.59 -8.60 23.21
N SER A 161 -18.35 -9.90 23.35
CA SER A 161 -19.07 -10.75 24.30
C SER A 161 -18.13 -11.34 25.34
N THR A 162 -18.42 -11.06 26.61
CA THR A 162 -17.69 -11.65 27.75
C THR A 162 -17.80 -13.18 27.76
N ASP A 163 -18.92 -13.73 27.31
CA ASP A 163 -19.18 -15.19 27.34
C ASP A 163 -18.50 -15.96 26.19
N HIS A 164 -18.27 -15.29 25.06
CA HIS A 164 -17.80 -15.94 23.82
C HIS A 164 -16.34 -15.60 23.46
N ILE A 165 -15.76 -14.54 24.02
CA ILE A 165 -14.42 -14.05 23.66
C ILE A 165 -13.31 -15.10 23.78
N PHE A 166 -13.36 -15.98 24.79
CA PHE A 166 -12.33 -16.99 25.09
C PHE A 166 -12.84 -18.43 25.00
N ARG A 167 -13.96 -18.68 24.31
CA ARG A 167 -14.63 -19.97 24.44
C ARG A 167 -14.01 -21.07 23.56
N THR A 168 -13.90 -20.83 22.26
CA THR A 168 -13.35 -21.81 21.30
C THR A 168 -11.86 -21.61 21.05
N ILE A 169 -11.43 -20.38 20.71
CA ILE A 169 -10.00 -20.02 20.54
C ILE A 169 -9.73 -18.74 21.34
N ASP A 170 -9.05 -18.84 22.49
CA ASP A 170 -8.74 -17.65 23.32
C ASP A 170 -8.02 -16.54 22.56
N PRO A 171 -6.94 -16.80 21.81
CA PRO A 171 -6.30 -15.74 21.04
C PRO A 171 -7.18 -15.19 19.89
N GLY A 172 -8.32 -15.82 19.60
CA GLY A 172 -9.18 -15.47 18.46
C GLY A 172 -9.75 -14.06 18.52
N TRP A 173 -9.91 -13.46 19.70
CA TRP A 173 -10.43 -12.09 19.83
C TRP A 173 -9.54 -11.04 19.17
N TYR A 174 -8.22 -11.26 19.10
CA TYR A 174 -7.31 -10.32 18.43
C TYR A 174 -7.67 -10.19 16.95
N LEU A 175 -7.99 -11.33 16.30
CA LEU A 175 -8.43 -11.33 14.91
C LEU A 175 -9.79 -10.63 14.75
N SER A 176 -10.72 -10.83 15.68
CA SER A 176 -12.00 -10.10 15.71
C SER A 176 -11.77 -8.60 15.67
N VAL A 177 -10.91 -8.08 16.54
CA VAL A 177 -10.59 -6.64 16.59
C VAL A 177 -9.88 -6.18 15.30
N GLU A 178 -8.88 -6.92 14.84
CA GLU A 178 -8.12 -6.60 13.63
C GLU A 178 -9.01 -6.56 12.37
N TRP A 179 -9.96 -7.50 12.26
CA TRP A 179 -10.94 -7.53 11.17
C TRP A 179 -11.87 -6.33 11.22
N GLN A 180 -12.35 -5.95 12.40
CA GLN A 180 -13.20 -4.77 12.56
C GLN A 180 -12.44 -3.48 12.21
N PHE A 181 -11.16 -3.35 12.56
CA PHE A 181 -10.34 -2.24 12.07
C PHE A 181 -10.14 -2.27 10.55
N ALA A 182 -10.04 -3.45 9.93
CA ALA A 182 -10.03 -3.55 8.47
C ALA A 182 -11.34 -3.03 7.86
N VAL A 183 -12.49 -3.36 8.45
CA VAL A 183 -13.81 -2.85 8.02
C VAL A 183 -13.91 -1.33 8.16
N VAL A 184 -13.55 -0.78 9.33
CA VAL A 184 -13.49 0.67 9.56
C VAL A 184 -12.54 1.34 8.57
N THR A 185 -11.40 0.72 8.28
CA THR A 185 -10.44 1.24 7.30
C THR A 185 -11.05 1.29 5.90
N ALA A 186 -11.78 0.25 5.50
CA ALA A 186 -12.37 0.14 4.18
C ALA A 186 -13.50 1.14 3.94
N ILE A 187 -14.38 1.30 4.94
CA ILE A 187 -15.64 2.04 4.83
C ILE A 187 -15.47 3.51 5.23
N ALA A 188 -14.60 3.83 6.20
CA ALA A 188 -14.42 5.20 6.70
C ALA A 188 -13.08 5.80 6.29
N ILE A 189 -11.96 5.15 6.64
CA ILE A 189 -10.63 5.75 6.50
C ILE A 189 -10.24 5.92 5.02
N LEU A 190 -10.47 4.91 4.17
CA LEU A 190 -10.12 5.00 2.75
C LEU A 190 -10.93 6.07 2.01
N PRO A 191 -12.27 6.18 2.15
CA PRO A 191 -13.02 7.30 1.57
C PRO A 191 -12.55 8.66 2.08
N TRP A 192 -12.29 8.79 3.38
CA TRP A 192 -11.73 10.01 3.97
C TRP A 192 -10.39 10.39 3.32
N LEU A 193 -9.47 9.43 3.22
CA LEU A 193 -8.17 9.64 2.60
C LEU A 193 -8.26 10.01 1.11
N ARG A 194 -9.22 9.44 0.36
CA ARG A 194 -9.46 9.84 -1.04
C ARG A 194 -9.94 11.29 -1.15
N MET A 195 -10.77 11.73 -0.22
CA MET A 195 -11.21 13.12 -0.15
C MET A 195 -10.03 14.04 0.17
N VAL A 196 -9.28 13.73 1.23
CA VAL A 196 -8.11 14.51 1.68
C VAL A 196 -6.99 14.55 0.65
N ALA A 197 -6.83 13.50 -0.18
CA ALA A 197 -5.86 13.47 -1.26
C ALA A 197 -6.04 14.60 -2.29
N ARG A 198 -7.26 15.17 -2.40
CA ARG A 198 -7.56 16.30 -3.30
C ARG A 198 -7.18 17.66 -2.70
N TRP A 199 -6.83 17.71 -1.42
CA TRP A 199 -6.53 18.96 -0.74
C TRP A 199 -5.08 19.42 -1.01
N PRO A 200 -4.79 20.73 -0.83
CA PRO A 200 -3.42 21.27 -0.81
C PRO A 200 -2.55 20.55 0.22
N MET A 201 -1.24 20.47 0.00
CA MET A 201 -0.34 19.62 0.79
C MET A 201 -0.42 19.84 2.31
N ARG A 202 -0.48 21.09 2.79
CA ARG A 202 -0.57 21.39 4.22
C ARG A 202 -1.87 20.86 4.84
N SER A 203 -3.00 21.18 4.20
CA SER A 203 -4.32 20.70 4.63
C SER A 203 -4.45 19.19 4.48
N ARG A 204 -3.80 18.59 3.48
CA ARG A 204 -3.76 17.15 3.25
C ARG A 204 -3.11 16.40 4.42
N LEU A 205 -1.99 16.90 4.94
CA LEU A 205 -1.34 16.31 6.11
C LEU A 205 -2.19 16.47 7.37
N ALA A 206 -2.78 17.64 7.59
CA ALA A 206 -3.71 17.86 8.70
C ALA A 206 -4.94 16.94 8.60
N GLY A 207 -5.53 16.80 7.40
CA GLY A 207 -6.64 15.88 7.16
C GLY A 207 -6.25 14.41 7.36
N ALA A 208 -5.02 14.02 7.04
CA ALA A 208 -4.50 12.69 7.33
C ALA A 208 -4.27 12.43 8.84
N LEU A 209 -4.15 13.46 9.67
CA LEU A 209 -4.10 13.28 11.13
C LEU A 209 -5.47 12.95 11.74
N VAL A 210 -6.58 13.27 11.05
CA VAL A 210 -7.92 13.12 11.62
C VAL A 210 -8.25 11.66 11.98
N PRO A 211 -8.11 10.65 11.09
CA PRO A 211 -8.44 9.27 11.44
C PRO A 211 -7.68 8.71 12.66
N PRO A 212 -6.33 8.84 12.77
CA PRO A 212 -5.65 8.34 13.96
C PRO A 212 -6.04 9.08 15.23
N LEU A 213 -6.26 10.40 15.18
CA LEU A 213 -6.68 11.17 16.36
C LEU A 213 -8.08 10.75 16.84
N ILE A 214 -9.01 10.46 15.91
CA ILE A 214 -10.32 9.92 16.25
C ILE A 214 -10.17 8.58 16.97
N LEU A 215 -9.36 7.65 16.44
CA LEU A 215 -9.15 6.34 17.08
C LEU A 215 -8.54 6.45 18.48
N ILE A 216 -7.58 7.36 18.68
CA ILE A 216 -7.00 7.65 20.00
C ILE A 216 -8.08 8.20 20.94
N ALA A 217 -8.85 9.18 20.50
CA ALA A 217 -9.94 9.76 21.27
C ALA A 217 -11.01 8.71 21.63
N THR A 218 -11.31 7.77 20.72
CA THR A 218 -12.26 6.68 20.95
C THR A 218 -11.84 5.80 22.12
N THR A 219 -10.58 5.35 22.21
CA THR A 219 -10.13 4.55 23.37
C THR A 219 -10.16 5.33 24.66
N ILE A 220 -9.73 6.61 24.63
CA ILE A 220 -9.73 7.45 25.83
C ILE A 220 -11.16 7.62 26.35
N TRP A 221 -12.09 7.97 25.46
CA TRP A 221 -13.50 8.10 25.80
C TRP A 221 -14.09 6.78 26.29
N TRP A 222 -13.85 5.67 25.58
CA TRP A 222 -14.37 4.35 25.91
C TRP A 222 -13.93 3.89 27.29
N LYS A 223 -12.62 3.87 27.58
CA LYS A 223 -12.09 3.41 28.87
C LYS A 223 -12.51 4.33 30.02
N LYS A 224 -12.58 5.64 29.81
CA LYS A 224 -13.13 6.57 30.81
C LYS A 224 -14.60 6.29 31.08
N SER A 225 -15.40 6.00 30.05
CA SER A 225 -16.80 5.61 30.19
C SER A 225 -16.94 4.29 30.96
N LEU A 226 -16.13 3.27 30.66
CA LEU A 226 -16.14 2.01 31.42
C LEU A 226 -15.79 2.25 32.90
N ALA A 227 -14.78 3.09 33.16
CA ALA A 227 -14.38 3.44 34.52
C ALA A 227 -15.47 4.23 35.27
N SER A 228 -16.15 5.18 34.62
CA SER A 228 -17.21 5.98 35.25
C SER A 228 -18.45 5.13 35.58
N HIS A 229 -18.77 4.16 34.73
CA HIS A 229 -19.86 3.20 34.96
C HIS A 229 -19.46 2.01 35.84
N ARG A 230 -18.22 2.01 36.37
CA ARG A 230 -17.67 0.96 37.25
C ARG A 230 -17.81 -0.45 36.64
N VAL A 231 -17.62 -0.56 35.33
CA VAL A 231 -17.68 -1.85 34.63
C VAL A 231 -16.62 -2.78 35.22
N PRO A 232 -17.00 -3.99 35.68
CA PRO A 232 -16.06 -4.96 36.26
C PRO A 232 -14.90 -5.28 35.33
N GLY A 233 -13.71 -5.55 35.90
CA GLY A 233 -12.49 -5.83 35.13
C GLY A 233 -12.53 -7.15 34.35
N ASP A 234 -13.37 -8.07 34.79
CA ASP A 234 -13.67 -9.36 34.17
C ASP A 234 -14.78 -9.28 33.12
N HIS A 235 -15.35 -8.09 32.88
CA HIS A 235 -16.28 -7.87 31.77
C HIS A 235 -15.51 -7.74 30.43
N TRP A 236 -14.91 -8.85 30.02
CA TRP A 236 -13.96 -8.93 28.91
C TRP A 236 -14.49 -8.37 27.60
N GLY A 237 -15.79 -8.54 27.31
CA GLY A 237 -16.43 -8.01 26.11
C GLY A 237 -16.39 -6.48 26.01
N SER A 238 -16.18 -5.76 27.11
CA SER A 238 -15.98 -4.31 27.10
C SER A 238 -14.50 -3.92 27.02
N TRP A 239 -13.64 -4.61 27.77
CA TRP A 239 -12.22 -4.28 27.86
C TRP A 239 -11.42 -4.76 26.64
N PHE A 240 -11.91 -5.76 25.91
CA PHE A 240 -11.29 -6.29 24.69
C PHE A 240 -12.01 -5.91 23.40
N ALA A 241 -13.12 -5.17 23.48
CA ALA A 241 -13.80 -4.63 22.30
C ALA A 241 -12.87 -3.68 21.51
N PRO A 242 -13.07 -3.54 20.20
CA PRO A 242 -12.24 -2.69 19.34
C PRO A 242 -12.01 -1.26 19.84
N PRO A 243 -12.99 -0.55 20.44
CA PRO A 243 -12.74 0.78 21.00
C PRO A 243 -11.61 0.81 22.03
N SER A 244 -11.41 -0.26 22.81
CA SER A 244 -10.33 -0.37 23.80
C SER A 244 -8.93 -0.46 23.19
N TRP A 245 -8.82 -0.80 21.90
CA TRP A 245 -7.54 -1.01 21.20
C TRP A 245 -7.27 0.04 20.11
N ALA A 246 -8.24 0.91 19.82
CA ALA A 246 -8.18 1.89 18.73
C ALA A 246 -6.99 2.85 18.85
N LEU A 247 -6.62 3.26 20.07
CA LEU A 247 -5.46 4.12 20.33
C LEU A 247 -4.15 3.50 19.83
N LEU A 248 -3.91 2.21 20.10
CA LEU A 248 -2.69 1.53 19.69
C LEU A 248 -2.57 1.50 18.16
N TYR A 249 -3.68 1.23 17.48
CA TYR A 249 -3.76 1.28 16.02
C TYR A 249 -3.57 2.71 15.48
N GLY A 250 -4.20 3.71 16.12
CA GLY A 250 -4.08 5.13 15.78
C GLY A 250 -2.65 5.67 15.94
N VAL A 251 -1.96 5.31 17.02
CA VAL A 251 -0.54 5.66 17.19
C VAL A 251 0.32 4.99 16.11
N GLY A 252 -0.01 3.77 15.72
CA GLY A 252 0.64 3.09 14.60
C GLY A 252 0.51 3.87 13.30
N MET A 253 -0.70 4.35 13.00
CA MET A 253 -0.95 5.19 11.84
C MET A 253 -0.14 6.49 11.87
N ILE A 254 -0.04 7.16 13.04
CA ILE A 254 0.82 8.35 13.22
C ILE A 254 2.29 8.01 12.96
N LEU A 255 2.78 6.89 13.48
CA LEU A 255 4.14 6.43 13.21
C LEU A 255 4.36 6.20 11.70
N GLY A 256 3.36 5.66 10.99
CA GLY A 256 3.38 5.52 9.53
C GLY A 256 3.51 6.85 8.81
N MET A 257 2.77 7.86 9.29
CA MET A 257 2.84 9.22 8.79
C MET A 257 4.19 9.90 9.08
N VAL A 258 4.76 9.70 10.26
CA VAL A 258 6.09 10.24 10.60
C VAL A 258 7.15 9.65 9.68
N LEU A 259 7.13 8.33 9.45
CA LEU A 259 8.15 7.65 8.65
C LEU A 259 8.04 7.90 7.15
N ILE A 260 6.86 8.26 6.63
CA ILE A 260 6.74 8.72 5.23
C ILE A 260 7.26 10.15 5.06
N LEU A 261 7.02 11.03 6.04
CA LEU A 261 7.50 12.42 6.01
C LEU A 261 9.00 12.55 6.33
N ARG A 262 9.52 11.63 7.14
CA ARG A 262 10.88 11.63 7.64
C ARG A 262 11.45 10.21 7.51
N PRO A 263 12.04 9.87 6.36
CA PRO A 263 12.45 8.50 6.08
C PRO A 263 13.51 7.97 7.07
N PRO A 264 13.48 6.67 7.41
CA PRO A 264 14.39 6.00 8.36
C PRO A 264 15.88 6.29 8.18
N HIS A 265 16.35 6.44 6.93
CA HIS A 265 17.77 6.64 6.64
C HIS A 265 18.35 7.91 7.27
N ARG A 266 17.49 8.86 7.67
CA ARG A 266 17.88 10.11 8.34
C ARG A 266 17.97 10.01 9.87
N TRP A 267 17.55 8.90 10.47
CA TRP A 267 17.36 8.76 11.92
C TRP A 267 18.44 7.88 12.56
N ARG A 268 19.62 7.79 11.95
CA ARG A 268 20.67 6.88 12.44
C ARG A 268 21.22 7.38 13.77
N LEU A 269 21.23 6.49 14.75
CA LEU A 269 21.83 6.76 16.05
C LEU A 269 23.20 6.05 16.14
N PRO A 270 24.21 6.67 16.76
CA PRO A 270 25.51 6.04 16.95
C PRO A 270 25.38 4.83 17.88
N LYS A 271 26.24 3.82 17.70
CA LYS A 271 26.36 2.72 18.68
C LYS A 271 26.87 3.30 20.01
N PRO A 272 26.33 2.89 21.18
CA PRO A 272 25.39 1.79 21.43
C PRO A 272 23.91 2.21 21.53
N LEU A 273 23.53 3.43 21.13
CA LEU A 273 22.25 4.04 21.48
C LEU A 273 20.99 3.25 21.02
N PRO A 274 20.94 2.61 19.83
CA PRO A 274 19.82 1.74 19.47
C PRO A 274 19.64 0.54 20.42
N MET A 275 20.74 -0.04 20.91
CA MET A 275 20.68 -1.13 21.90
C MET A 275 20.17 -0.61 23.24
N VAL A 276 20.66 0.56 23.68
CA VAL A 276 20.17 1.21 24.90
C VAL A 276 18.67 1.48 24.82
N LEU A 277 18.17 1.98 23.68
CA LEU A 277 16.73 2.16 23.47
C LEU A 277 15.96 0.84 23.52
N PHE A 278 16.49 -0.22 22.92
CA PHE A 278 15.86 -1.55 22.94
C PHE A 278 15.78 -2.10 24.38
N LEU A 279 16.88 -1.99 25.13
CA LEU A 279 16.95 -2.39 26.53
C LEU A 279 16.05 -1.53 27.40
N ALA A 280 16.02 -0.20 27.20
CA ALA A 280 15.13 0.70 27.92
C ALA A 280 13.65 0.34 27.70
N GLY A 281 13.27 0.03 26.45
CA GLY A 281 11.94 -0.47 26.13
C GLY A 281 11.62 -1.77 26.86
N SER A 282 12.57 -2.71 26.89
CA SER A 282 12.42 -3.99 27.59
C SER A 282 12.30 -3.79 29.10
N SER A 283 13.15 -2.95 29.69
CA SER A 283 13.11 -2.60 31.12
C SER A 283 11.81 -1.90 31.51
N TRP A 284 11.27 -1.03 30.65
CA TRP A 284 9.97 -0.40 30.86
C TRP A 284 8.85 -1.43 30.97
N LEU A 285 8.83 -2.42 30.08
CA LEU A 285 7.83 -3.49 30.10
C LEU A 285 7.97 -4.35 31.37
N LEU A 286 9.19 -4.70 31.75
CA LEU A 286 9.44 -5.44 32.99
C LEU A 286 8.97 -4.68 34.22
N TRP A 287 9.25 -3.37 34.28
CA TRP A 287 8.78 -2.51 35.36
C TRP A 287 7.25 -2.40 35.39
N LEU A 288 6.62 -2.26 34.22
CA LEU A 288 5.18 -2.11 34.09
C LEU A 288 4.39 -3.30 34.65
N GLU A 289 4.92 -4.52 34.59
CA GLU A 289 4.32 -5.69 35.23
C GLU A 289 4.37 -5.65 36.74
N GLY A 290 5.49 -5.21 37.31
CA GLY A 290 5.56 -4.96 38.75
C GLY A 290 4.53 -3.92 39.21
N MET A 291 4.07 -3.06 38.30
CA MET A 291 3.00 -2.09 38.55
C MET A 291 1.60 -2.62 38.25
N ARG A 292 1.46 -3.79 37.62
CA ARG A 292 0.16 -4.36 37.28
C ARG A 292 -0.60 -4.71 38.56
N GLY A 293 -1.82 -4.20 38.71
CA GLY A 293 -2.61 -4.39 39.92
C GLY A 293 -2.29 -3.42 41.08
N VAL A 294 -1.19 -2.67 41.03
CA VAL A 294 -0.84 -1.68 42.07
C VAL A 294 -1.85 -0.55 42.12
N SER A 295 -2.43 -0.18 40.98
CA SER A 295 -3.52 0.81 40.92
C SER A 295 -4.57 0.44 39.89
N ARG A 296 -5.78 1.00 40.02
CA ARG A 296 -6.81 0.86 38.98
C ARG A 296 -6.33 1.41 37.63
N PHE A 297 -5.58 2.50 37.66
CA PHE A 297 -5.04 3.13 36.47
C PHE A 297 -4.07 2.21 35.72
N THR A 298 -3.06 1.67 36.41
CA THR A 298 -2.07 0.76 35.81
C THR A 298 -2.71 -0.49 35.24
N THR A 299 -3.72 -1.06 35.90
CA THR A 299 -4.47 -2.20 35.40
C THR A 299 -5.31 -1.87 34.16
N GLN A 300 -6.06 -0.77 34.18
CA GLN A 300 -6.96 -0.39 33.08
C GLN A 300 -6.21 0.12 31.83
N TRP A 301 -5.03 0.70 32.02
CA TRP A 301 -4.20 1.31 30.97
C TRP A 301 -2.92 0.51 30.68
N TYR A 302 -2.84 -0.73 31.17
CA TYR A 302 -1.64 -1.57 31.06
C TYR A 302 -1.11 -1.67 29.62
N PHE A 303 -1.97 -1.97 28.66
CA PHE A 303 -1.57 -2.13 27.25
C PHE A 303 -1.13 -0.80 26.60
N GLU A 304 -1.77 0.32 26.95
CA GLU A 304 -1.38 1.64 26.47
C GLU A 304 -0.09 2.13 27.11
N LEU A 305 0.17 1.81 28.37
CA LEU A 305 1.46 2.09 29.01
C LEU A 305 2.57 1.24 28.38
N GLY A 306 2.26 -0.01 27.99
CA GLY A 306 3.18 -0.89 27.25
C GLY A 306 3.57 -0.40 25.85
N LEU A 307 2.81 0.55 25.29
CA LEU A 307 3.10 1.20 24.02
C LEU A 307 4.50 1.83 23.99
N LEU A 308 4.96 2.41 25.11
CA LEU A 308 6.28 3.04 25.18
C LEU A 308 7.38 2.02 24.90
N GLY A 309 7.29 0.82 25.47
CA GLY A 309 8.23 -0.28 25.20
C GLY A 309 8.21 -0.70 23.73
N SER A 310 7.02 -0.84 23.15
CA SER A 310 6.84 -1.16 21.72
C SER A 310 7.45 -0.09 20.80
N LEU A 311 7.24 1.18 21.11
CA LEU A 311 7.82 2.30 20.37
C LEU A 311 9.34 2.30 20.47
N CYS A 312 9.90 2.07 21.67
CA CYS A 312 11.34 1.94 21.88
C CYS A 312 11.94 0.82 21.01
N TRP A 313 11.31 -0.35 20.93
CA TRP A 313 11.78 -1.44 20.07
C TRP A 313 11.72 -1.09 18.58
N ILE A 314 10.64 -0.44 18.13
CA ILE A 314 10.50 -0.02 16.74
C ILE A 314 11.55 1.06 16.41
N PHE A 315 11.70 2.09 17.25
CA PHE A 315 12.71 3.13 17.06
C PHE A 315 14.12 2.55 17.08
N ALA A 316 14.44 1.66 18.03
CA ALA A 316 15.72 0.96 18.05
C ALA A 316 15.98 0.22 16.72
N THR A 317 14.97 -0.44 16.16
CA THR A 317 15.08 -1.18 14.89
C THR A 317 15.28 -0.27 13.67
N ILE A 318 14.60 0.87 13.64
CA ILE A 318 14.65 1.85 12.54
C ILE A 318 15.98 2.63 12.58
N THR A 319 16.44 2.99 13.77
CA THR A 319 17.64 3.81 13.98
C THR A 319 18.94 3.00 14.01
N ALA A 320 18.84 1.68 14.15
CA ALA A 320 19.99 0.77 14.12
C ALA A 320 20.73 0.81 12.78
N ASP A 321 22.06 0.67 12.88
CA ASP A 321 22.96 0.49 11.75
C ASP A 321 22.49 -0.65 10.83
N PRO A 322 22.33 -0.42 9.51
CA PRO A 322 22.02 -1.45 8.53
C PRO A 322 22.91 -2.69 8.60
N GLU A 323 24.18 -2.51 8.96
CA GLU A 323 25.15 -3.58 9.09
C GLU A 323 25.30 -4.08 10.53
N GLY A 324 24.57 -3.50 11.47
CA GLY A 324 24.58 -3.88 12.88
C GLY A 324 23.98 -5.26 13.13
N LEU A 325 24.37 -5.87 14.25
CA LEU A 325 23.94 -7.21 14.66
C LEU A 325 22.41 -7.36 14.75
N VAL A 326 21.71 -6.32 15.23
CA VAL A 326 20.23 -6.29 15.33
C VAL A 326 19.58 -6.48 13.95
N ARG A 327 19.93 -5.64 12.97
CA ARG A 327 19.35 -5.71 11.62
C ARG A 327 19.80 -6.95 10.86
N ARG A 328 21.05 -7.41 11.04
CA ARG A 328 21.51 -8.70 10.48
C ARG A 328 20.69 -9.87 11.00
N THR A 329 20.37 -9.89 12.30
CA THR A 329 19.58 -10.94 12.94
C THR A 329 18.15 -10.93 12.43
N MET A 330 17.51 -9.76 12.37
CA MET A 330 16.14 -9.61 11.86
C MET A 330 15.99 -10.02 10.40
N ARG A 331 17.04 -9.86 9.58
CA ARG A 331 17.04 -10.28 8.17
C ARG A 331 17.31 -11.77 7.96
N ARG A 332 17.61 -12.54 9.00
CA ARG A 332 17.86 -13.98 8.85
C ARG A 332 16.60 -14.68 8.29
N PRO A 333 16.73 -15.59 7.31
CA PRO A 333 15.58 -16.27 6.70
C PRO A 333 14.67 -16.96 7.73
N PHE A 334 15.28 -17.55 8.77
CA PHE A 334 14.54 -18.18 9.86
C PHE A 334 13.65 -17.18 10.62
N VAL A 335 14.16 -15.99 10.98
CA VAL A 335 13.38 -14.96 11.68
C VAL A 335 12.25 -14.43 10.80
N GLN A 336 12.50 -14.30 9.49
CA GLN A 336 11.48 -13.90 8.52
C GLN A 336 10.39 -14.97 8.35
N LEU A 337 10.75 -16.26 8.35
CA LEU A 337 9.80 -17.37 8.35
C LEU A 337 8.94 -17.35 9.61
N LEU A 338 9.59 -17.19 10.77
CA LEU A 338 8.93 -17.05 12.06
C LEU A 338 7.93 -15.87 12.05
N ALA A 339 8.36 -14.70 11.60
CA ALA A 339 7.49 -13.53 11.49
C ALA A 339 6.30 -13.75 10.52
N ALA A 340 6.52 -14.47 9.43
CA ALA A 340 5.49 -14.79 8.46
C ALA A 340 4.47 -15.80 9.01
N ALA A 341 4.94 -16.86 9.69
CA ALA A 341 4.11 -17.90 10.31
C ALA A 341 3.52 -17.49 11.68
N SER A 342 3.78 -16.26 12.13
CA SER A 342 3.42 -15.80 13.48
C SER A 342 1.90 -15.85 13.71
N PHE A 343 1.10 -15.52 12.69
CA PHE A 343 -0.36 -15.53 12.78
C PHE A 343 -0.91 -16.95 12.89
N SER A 344 -0.51 -17.84 11.97
CA SER A 344 -0.90 -19.25 12.01
C SER A 344 -0.50 -19.91 13.33
N THR A 345 0.70 -19.64 13.86
CA THR A 345 1.14 -20.16 15.16
C THR A 345 0.31 -19.60 16.32
N TYR A 346 0.02 -18.30 16.28
CA TYR A 346 -0.83 -17.64 17.26
C TYR A 346 -2.25 -18.23 17.32
N LEU A 347 -2.79 -18.73 16.22
CA LEU A 347 -4.10 -19.40 16.25
C LEU A 347 -4.04 -20.83 16.80
N VAL A 348 -3.00 -21.58 16.44
CA VAL A 348 -2.91 -23.02 16.74
C VAL A 348 -2.43 -23.31 18.16
N HIS A 349 -1.58 -22.44 18.74
CA HIS A 349 -0.92 -22.76 20.01
C HIS A 349 -1.90 -23.01 21.16
N ALA A 350 -2.92 -22.16 21.34
CA ALA A 350 -3.82 -22.25 22.49
C ALA A 350 -4.70 -23.51 22.48
N PRO A 351 -5.34 -23.89 21.35
CA PRO A 351 -6.04 -25.17 21.27
C PRO A 351 -5.16 -26.39 21.51
N VAL A 352 -3.94 -26.40 20.95
CA VAL A 352 -2.97 -27.50 21.16
C VAL A 352 -2.58 -27.59 22.63
N LEU A 353 -2.17 -26.46 23.21
CA LEU A 353 -1.78 -26.36 24.60
C LEU A 353 -2.88 -26.87 25.52
N ARG A 354 -4.12 -26.40 25.38
CA ARG A 354 -5.23 -26.87 26.22
C ARG A 354 -5.58 -28.33 26.01
N SER A 355 -5.56 -28.81 24.78
CA SER A 355 -5.93 -30.20 24.47
C SER A 355 -4.92 -31.20 25.03
N LEU A 356 -3.62 -30.85 25.00
CA LEU A 356 -2.56 -31.70 25.57
C LEU A 356 -2.51 -31.61 27.09
N ASN A 357 -2.71 -30.41 27.65
CA ASN A 357 -2.77 -30.22 29.10
C ASN A 357 -4.00 -30.89 29.72
N ALA A 358 -5.18 -30.78 29.10
CA ALA A 358 -6.42 -31.39 29.62
C ALA A 358 -6.45 -32.93 29.56
N ARG A 359 -5.48 -33.56 28.89
CA ARG A 359 -5.31 -35.02 28.81
C ARG A 359 -4.09 -35.50 29.60
N ASP A 360 -3.44 -34.60 30.35
CA ASP A 360 -2.19 -34.87 31.07
C ASP A 360 -1.06 -35.44 30.19
N ILE A 361 -1.09 -35.20 28.87
CA ILE A 361 -0.03 -35.62 27.94
C ILE A 361 1.20 -34.73 28.10
N LEU A 362 0.97 -33.42 28.23
CA LEU A 362 2.00 -32.42 28.55
C LEU A 362 1.49 -31.56 29.71
N PRO A 363 1.59 -32.05 30.96
CA PRO A 363 1.09 -31.35 32.12
C PRO A 363 1.86 -30.04 32.31
N LEU A 364 1.10 -28.95 32.47
CA LEU A 364 1.64 -27.60 32.73
C LEU A 364 1.48 -27.19 34.19
N ASN A 365 0.75 -27.95 34.98
CA ASN A 365 0.57 -27.73 36.41
C ASN A 365 1.71 -28.30 37.27
N ALA A 366 2.60 -29.13 36.71
CA ALA A 366 3.68 -29.78 37.45
C ALA A 366 5.02 -29.03 37.27
N PRO A 367 5.61 -28.47 38.34
CA PRO A 367 6.77 -27.58 38.26
C PRO A 367 8.01 -28.22 37.64
N GLU A 368 8.27 -29.48 38.00
CA GLU A 368 9.47 -30.23 37.57
C GLU A 368 9.48 -30.49 36.06
N ILE A 369 8.30 -30.72 35.48
CA ILE A 369 8.15 -31.01 34.05
C ILE A 369 7.76 -29.78 33.23
N TRP A 370 7.33 -28.69 33.86
CA TRP A 370 6.85 -27.48 33.18
C TRP A 370 7.82 -26.95 32.11
N PRO A 371 9.15 -26.87 32.32
CA PRO A 371 10.07 -26.40 31.27
C PRO A 371 10.06 -27.31 30.04
N TYR A 372 9.98 -28.63 30.24
CA TYR A 372 9.95 -29.62 29.17
C TYR A 372 8.60 -29.62 28.44
N SER A 373 7.49 -29.58 29.17
CA SER A 373 6.13 -29.44 28.61
C SER A 373 6.01 -28.17 27.79
N THR A 374 6.51 -27.05 28.30
CA THR A 374 6.51 -25.74 27.61
C THR A 374 7.37 -25.80 26.34
N ALA A 375 8.58 -26.35 26.41
CA ALA A 375 9.45 -26.50 25.24
C ALA A 375 8.81 -27.41 24.16
N ALA A 376 8.22 -28.53 24.57
CA ALA A 376 7.49 -29.43 23.68
C ALA A 376 6.29 -28.73 23.02
N ILE A 377 5.46 -28.01 23.80
CA ILE A 377 4.33 -27.24 23.26
C ILE A 377 4.81 -26.15 22.30
N MET A 378 5.92 -25.47 22.58
CA MET A 378 6.51 -24.50 21.66
C MET A 378 6.90 -25.15 20.33
N ILE A 379 7.59 -26.28 20.37
CA ILE A 379 8.02 -27.01 19.16
C ILE A 379 6.82 -27.48 18.36
N ILE A 380 5.82 -28.08 19.01
CA ILE A 380 4.60 -28.58 18.36
C ILE A 380 3.82 -27.41 17.75
N SER A 381 3.58 -26.34 18.51
CA SER A 381 2.83 -25.17 18.06
C SER A 381 3.51 -24.46 16.90
N LEU A 382 4.84 -24.31 16.96
CA LEU A 382 5.64 -23.74 15.89
C LEU A 382 5.56 -24.61 14.63
N THR A 383 5.70 -25.92 14.77
CA THR A 383 5.64 -26.85 13.64
C THR A 383 4.28 -26.79 12.97
N LEU A 384 3.19 -26.94 13.74
CA LEU A 384 1.83 -26.87 13.22
C LEU A 384 1.50 -25.48 12.63
N GLY A 385 1.96 -24.41 13.27
CA GLY A 385 1.80 -23.04 12.78
C GLY A 385 2.51 -22.80 11.45
N VAL A 386 3.74 -23.31 11.29
CA VAL A 386 4.49 -23.24 10.02
C VAL A 386 3.81 -24.09 8.94
N LEU A 387 3.29 -25.27 9.28
CA LEU A 387 2.53 -26.11 8.35
C LEU A 387 1.24 -25.41 7.90
N ALA A 388 0.46 -24.86 8.82
CA ALA A 388 -0.75 -24.09 8.50
C ALA A 388 -0.41 -22.87 7.64
N PHE A 389 0.67 -22.15 7.96
CA PHE A 389 1.14 -21.04 7.14
C PHE A 389 1.47 -21.48 5.70
N ARG A 390 2.22 -22.57 5.54
CA ARG A 390 2.72 -23.03 4.24
C ARG A 390 1.63 -23.65 3.36
N TYR A 391 0.71 -24.41 3.95
CA TYR A 391 -0.28 -25.19 3.22
C TYR A 391 -1.68 -24.56 3.18
N VAL A 392 -1.97 -23.59 4.05
CA VAL A 392 -3.27 -22.91 4.10
C VAL A 392 -3.11 -21.41 3.86
N GLU A 393 -2.36 -20.70 4.70
CA GLU A 393 -2.27 -19.23 4.63
C GLU A 393 -1.66 -18.75 3.31
N MET A 394 -0.51 -19.32 2.93
CA MET A 394 0.26 -18.90 1.77
C MET A 394 -0.45 -19.19 0.43
N PRO A 395 -1.00 -20.41 0.19
CA PRO A 395 -1.73 -20.69 -1.05
C PRO A 395 -2.98 -19.81 -1.18
N LEU A 396 -3.75 -19.65 -0.10
CA LEU A 396 -4.97 -18.84 -0.11
C LEU A 396 -4.69 -17.35 -0.25
N SER A 397 -3.61 -16.86 0.35
CA SER A 397 -3.15 -15.48 0.12
C SER A 397 -2.66 -15.26 -1.32
N SER A 398 -2.25 -16.32 -2.02
CA SER A 398 -1.81 -16.24 -3.41
C SER A 398 -2.96 -16.22 -4.42
N LEU A 399 -4.17 -16.65 -4.02
CA LEU A 399 -5.39 -16.56 -4.84
C LEU A 399 -5.77 -15.12 -5.21
N ASP A 400 -5.30 -14.11 -4.47
CA ASP A 400 -5.40 -12.70 -4.87
C ASP A 400 -4.90 -12.48 -6.30
N ARG A 401 -3.81 -13.14 -6.69
CA ARG A 401 -3.20 -12.99 -8.02
C ARG A 401 -4.04 -13.66 -9.11
N LEU A 402 -4.80 -14.69 -8.76
CA LEU A 402 -5.66 -15.44 -9.68
C LEU A 402 -7.04 -14.80 -9.83
N LEU A 403 -7.54 -14.16 -8.77
CA LEU A 403 -8.87 -13.56 -8.72
C LEU A 403 -8.88 -12.06 -9.12
N GLN A 404 -7.74 -11.36 -9.00
CA GLN A 404 -7.57 -9.98 -9.47
C GLN A 404 -7.95 -9.74 -10.94
N PRO A 405 -7.55 -10.59 -11.91
CA PRO A 405 -7.91 -10.38 -13.31
C PRO A 405 -9.43 -10.34 -13.56
N LYS A 406 -10.23 -11.01 -12.72
CA LYS A 406 -11.70 -11.05 -12.83
C LYS A 406 -12.38 -9.86 -12.13
N LEU A 407 -11.82 -9.34 -11.04
CA LEU A 407 -12.35 -8.15 -10.34
C LEU A 407 -11.94 -6.85 -11.03
N ASP A 408 -10.77 -6.82 -11.66
CA ASP A 408 -10.30 -5.69 -12.48
C ASP A 408 -10.80 -5.78 -13.94
N HIS A 409 -11.56 -6.83 -14.29
CA HIS A 409 -12.03 -7.05 -15.66
C HIS A 409 -13.07 -6.03 -16.14
N GLU A 410 -13.62 -5.19 -15.24
CA GLU A 410 -14.41 -4.01 -15.62
C GLU A 410 -13.58 -2.87 -16.23
N THR A 411 -12.24 -2.96 -16.32
CA THR A 411 -11.44 -1.89 -16.94
C THR A 411 -10.10 -2.41 -17.48
N LYS A 412 -10.11 -3.23 -18.55
CA LYS A 412 -8.86 -3.62 -19.22
C LYS A 412 -8.43 -2.58 -20.25
N VAL A 413 -7.55 -1.68 -19.81
CA VAL A 413 -6.68 -0.86 -20.68
C VAL A 413 -5.71 -1.77 -21.43
N THR A 414 -5.91 -1.94 -22.73
CA THR A 414 -4.93 -2.62 -23.59
C THR A 414 -3.99 -1.55 -24.14
N LYS A 415 -2.82 -1.36 -23.51
CA LYS A 415 -1.76 -0.51 -24.06
C LYS A 415 -1.24 -1.15 -25.34
N THR A 416 -1.70 -0.67 -26.48
CA THR A 416 -1.17 -1.11 -27.77
C THR A 416 -0.02 -0.19 -28.12
N PHE A 417 1.19 -0.58 -27.74
CA PHE A 417 2.39 0.15 -28.15
C PHE A 417 2.61 -0.10 -29.65
N ALA A 418 2.16 0.83 -30.49
CA ALA A 418 2.65 0.87 -31.86
C ALA A 418 4.08 1.45 -31.82
N ALA A 419 5.00 0.76 -32.50
CA ALA A 419 6.42 1.13 -32.58
C ALA A 419 6.70 2.41 -33.41
N SER A 420 5.71 3.27 -33.65
CA SER A 420 5.74 4.29 -34.71
C SER A 420 5.99 5.73 -34.25
N LEU A 421 6.13 6.01 -32.96
CA LEU A 421 6.37 7.39 -32.48
C LEU A 421 7.86 7.58 -32.15
N ALA A 422 8.69 7.82 -33.19
CA ALA A 422 10.11 8.11 -33.05
C ALA A 422 10.43 9.51 -33.57
N ALA A 423 11.40 10.20 -32.94
CA ALA A 423 11.93 11.44 -33.51
C ALA A 423 12.51 11.16 -34.91
N GLY A 424 12.30 12.07 -35.86
CA GLY A 424 12.68 11.94 -37.28
C GLY A 424 11.55 11.42 -38.19
N THR A 425 10.37 11.09 -37.66
CA THR A 425 9.20 10.75 -38.49
C THR A 425 8.40 12.00 -38.84
N ARG A 426 7.80 12.06 -40.03
CA ARG A 426 6.83 13.13 -40.36
C ARG A 426 5.46 12.86 -39.75
N LEU A 427 4.71 13.93 -39.51
CA LEU A 427 3.29 13.85 -39.18
C LEU A 427 2.56 13.02 -40.25
N PRO A 428 1.69 12.08 -39.83
CA PRO A 428 1.00 11.22 -40.77
C PRO A 428 -0.02 12.02 -41.59
N ASP A 429 -0.25 11.57 -42.83
CA ASP A 429 -1.26 12.15 -43.71
C ASP A 429 -2.66 11.71 -43.26
N VAL A 430 -3.15 12.36 -42.21
CA VAL A 430 -4.47 12.13 -41.61
C VAL A 430 -5.17 13.47 -41.50
N THR A 431 -6.44 13.49 -41.85
CA THR A 431 -7.29 14.67 -41.70
C THR A 431 -7.85 14.77 -40.28
N VAL A 432 -7.67 15.92 -39.65
CA VAL A 432 -8.26 16.28 -38.35
C VAL A 432 -9.28 17.41 -38.54
N GLY A 433 -10.25 17.55 -37.64
CA GLY A 433 -11.18 18.68 -37.66
C GLY A 433 -10.56 19.89 -36.95
N ASP A 434 -10.72 21.10 -37.47
CA ASP A 434 -10.41 22.32 -36.72
C ASP A 434 -11.49 22.66 -35.65
N GLY A 435 -11.40 23.84 -35.04
CA GLY A 435 -12.37 24.30 -34.04
C GLY A 435 -13.81 24.37 -34.56
N ASP A 436 -13.99 24.57 -35.87
CA ASP A 436 -15.28 24.66 -36.56
C ASP A 436 -15.67 23.31 -37.22
N GLY A 437 -14.86 22.27 -37.04
CA GLY A 437 -15.08 20.94 -37.59
C GLY A 437 -14.69 20.81 -39.08
N ARG A 438 -13.97 21.78 -39.65
CA ARG A 438 -13.51 21.69 -41.03
C ARG A 438 -12.32 20.74 -41.14
N PRO A 439 -12.24 19.93 -42.20
CA PRO A 439 -11.13 19.00 -42.40
C PRO A 439 -9.82 19.74 -42.70
N VAL A 440 -8.79 19.48 -41.91
CA VAL A 440 -7.43 20.00 -42.06
C VAL A 440 -6.44 18.83 -42.08
N PRO A 441 -5.57 18.70 -43.10
CA PRO A 441 -4.51 17.69 -43.10
C PRO A 441 -3.51 17.99 -41.99
N LEU A 442 -3.27 17.02 -41.10
CA LEU A 442 -2.38 17.17 -39.95
C LEU A 442 -0.96 17.68 -40.31
N PRO A 443 -0.33 17.27 -41.42
CA PRO A 443 1.00 17.78 -41.79
C PRO A 443 1.03 19.29 -42.04
N THR A 444 -0.07 19.87 -42.53
CA THR A 444 -0.13 21.30 -42.89
C THR A 444 -0.10 22.24 -41.69
N LEU A 445 -0.33 21.69 -40.48
CA LEU A 445 -0.31 22.47 -39.24
C LEU A 445 1.07 23.06 -38.90
N ALA A 446 2.15 22.50 -39.47
CA ALA A 446 3.52 22.95 -39.22
C ALA A 446 4.18 23.56 -40.48
N ASP A 447 3.41 23.98 -41.49
CA ASP A 447 3.96 24.52 -42.75
C ASP A 447 4.54 25.94 -42.57
N ARG A 448 3.87 26.75 -41.74
CA ARG A 448 4.22 28.17 -41.54
C ARG A 448 5.30 28.35 -40.48
N ARG A 449 5.16 27.67 -39.34
CA ARG A 449 6.00 27.80 -38.15
C ARG A 449 6.19 26.44 -37.49
N PRO A 450 7.25 26.27 -36.68
CA PRO A 450 7.37 25.10 -35.80
C PRO A 450 6.16 25.02 -34.86
N LEU A 451 5.76 23.80 -34.51
CA LEU A 451 4.51 23.53 -33.80
C LEU A 451 4.78 22.68 -32.55
N LEU A 452 4.20 23.08 -31.42
CA LEU A 452 4.02 22.21 -30.25
C LEU A 452 2.59 21.66 -30.24
N LEU A 453 2.46 20.36 -30.50
CA LEU A 453 1.18 19.67 -30.57
C LEU A 453 0.99 18.78 -29.34
N LEU A 454 0.03 19.13 -28.49
CA LEU A 454 -0.36 18.33 -27.32
C LEU A 454 -1.50 17.38 -27.68
N LEU A 455 -1.21 16.07 -27.69
CA LEU A 455 -2.24 15.03 -27.73
C LEU A 455 -2.74 14.81 -26.30
N HIS A 456 -4.06 14.78 -26.13
CA HIS A 456 -4.65 14.52 -24.83
C HIS A 456 -6.01 13.83 -24.95
N PRO A 457 -6.44 13.08 -23.92
CA PRO A 457 -7.75 12.43 -23.92
C PRO A 457 -8.89 13.45 -23.78
N ALA A 458 -10.09 13.05 -24.19
CA ALA A 458 -11.30 13.85 -24.09
C ALA A 458 -11.69 14.12 -22.62
N ASP A 459 -12.20 15.32 -22.31
CA ASP A 459 -12.82 15.67 -21.02
C ASP A 459 -14.36 15.43 -21.12
N PRO A 460 -15.03 14.79 -20.14
CA PRO A 460 -14.48 14.20 -18.93
C PRO A 460 -13.68 12.92 -19.19
N VAL A 461 -12.48 12.88 -18.62
CA VAL A 461 -11.66 11.65 -18.58
C VAL A 461 -12.43 10.55 -17.84
N PRO A 462 -12.52 9.32 -18.37
CA PRO A 462 -13.16 8.20 -17.68
C PRO A 462 -12.61 8.03 -16.25
N ARG A 463 -13.52 8.00 -15.26
CA ARG A 463 -13.13 7.93 -13.84
C ARG A 463 -12.30 6.68 -13.57
N GLY A 464 -11.11 6.88 -13.00
CA GLY A 464 -10.29 5.79 -12.45
C GLY A 464 -9.03 5.43 -13.24
N GLU A 465 -8.71 6.12 -14.34
CA GLU A 465 -7.55 5.80 -15.19
C GLU A 465 -6.35 6.74 -14.96
N PRO A 466 -5.29 6.32 -14.23
CA PRO A 466 -4.15 7.18 -13.89
C PRO A 466 -3.38 7.67 -15.13
N ALA A 467 -3.36 6.88 -16.21
CA ALA A 467 -2.69 7.25 -17.46
C ALA A 467 -3.38 8.42 -18.20
N LEU A 468 -4.61 8.77 -17.80
CA LEU A 468 -5.38 9.88 -18.34
C LEU A 468 -5.53 11.03 -17.32
N HIS A 469 -4.98 10.88 -16.10
CA HIS A 469 -4.95 11.94 -15.10
C HIS A 469 -3.81 12.91 -15.42
N GLY A 470 -4.15 14.15 -15.78
CA GLY A 470 -3.15 15.17 -16.09
C GLY A 470 -3.59 16.16 -17.16
N THR A 471 -4.66 15.87 -17.93
CA THR A 471 -5.12 16.71 -19.05
C THR A 471 -5.29 18.17 -18.66
N ARG A 472 -5.95 18.44 -17.53
CA ARG A 472 -6.13 19.82 -17.03
C ARG A 472 -4.81 20.50 -16.62
N GLY A 473 -3.84 19.74 -16.14
CA GLY A 473 -2.50 20.22 -15.82
C GLY A 473 -1.68 20.49 -17.08
N ALA A 474 -1.76 19.61 -18.07
CA ALA A 474 -1.11 19.75 -19.37
C ALA A 474 -1.67 20.93 -20.17
N LEU A 475 -2.99 21.10 -20.22
CA LEU A 475 -3.62 22.25 -20.86
C LEU A 475 -3.24 23.56 -20.17
N ARG A 476 -3.19 23.60 -18.83
CA ARG A 476 -2.72 24.79 -18.09
C ARG A 476 -1.24 25.07 -18.30
N ALA A 477 -0.40 24.03 -18.37
CA ALA A 477 1.02 24.21 -18.63
C ALA A 477 1.27 24.71 -20.07
N LEU A 478 0.49 24.22 -21.04
CA LEU A 478 0.53 24.69 -22.43
C LEU A 478 0.12 26.17 -22.53
N ASP A 479 -0.96 26.56 -21.85
CA ASP A 479 -1.38 27.97 -21.80
C ASP A 479 -0.36 28.85 -21.06
N GLY A 480 0.27 28.33 -20.01
CA GLY A 480 1.33 29.02 -19.28
C GLY A 480 2.61 29.32 -20.09
N ILE A 481 2.83 28.64 -21.23
CA ILE A 481 3.98 28.90 -22.12
C ILE A 481 3.60 29.72 -23.36
N ARG A 482 2.36 30.22 -23.48
CA ARG A 482 1.85 30.89 -24.69
C ARG A 482 2.69 32.09 -25.10
N VAL A 483 3.00 32.97 -24.15
CA VAL A 483 3.83 34.17 -24.38
C VAL A 483 5.25 33.80 -24.82
N ALA A 484 5.85 32.79 -24.18
CA ALA A 484 7.19 32.33 -24.51
C ALA A 484 7.25 31.69 -25.91
N ALA A 485 6.26 30.86 -26.26
CA ALA A 485 6.16 30.25 -27.59
C ALA A 485 5.98 31.30 -28.69
N ALA A 486 5.12 32.31 -28.46
CA ALA A 486 4.93 33.43 -29.37
C ALA A 486 6.23 34.20 -29.62
N GLY A 487 6.99 34.52 -28.57
CA GLY A 487 8.29 35.19 -28.68
C GLY A 487 9.35 34.39 -29.44
N LEU A 488 9.19 33.07 -29.54
CA LEU A 488 10.07 32.16 -30.26
C LEU A 488 9.54 31.78 -31.65
N GLY A 489 8.39 32.33 -32.06
CA GLY A 489 7.75 32.00 -33.33
C GLY A 489 7.26 30.56 -33.43
N VAL A 490 6.90 29.94 -32.30
CA VAL A 490 6.36 28.58 -32.22
C VAL A 490 4.85 28.62 -32.04
N ASP A 491 4.12 27.91 -32.89
CA ASP A 491 2.67 27.78 -32.79
C ASP A 491 2.31 26.69 -31.76
N LEU A 492 1.17 26.86 -31.07
CA LEU A 492 0.68 25.92 -30.06
C LEU A 492 -0.64 25.30 -30.53
N ALA A 493 -0.75 23.98 -30.45
CA ALA A 493 -1.98 23.26 -30.78
C ALA A 493 -2.30 22.12 -29.82
N THR A 494 -3.58 21.77 -29.76
CA THR A 494 -4.09 20.61 -29.01
C THR A 494 -4.88 19.70 -29.93
N LEU A 495 -4.81 18.39 -29.70
CA LEU A 495 -5.53 17.37 -30.46
C LEU A 495 -6.24 16.40 -29.51
N SER A 496 -7.56 16.25 -29.66
CA SER A 496 -8.41 15.45 -28.76
C SER A 496 -9.51 14.68 -29.52
N PRO A 497 -9.98 13.51 -29.02
CA PRO A 497 -10.99 12.70 -29.70
C PRO A 497 -12.45 13.23 -29.67
N ARG A 498 -12.77 14.24 -28.85
CA ARG A 498 -14.15 14.76 -28.71
C ARG A 498 -14.29 16.25 -29.02
N VAL A 499 -15.43 16.56 -29.63
CA VAL A 499 -16.04 17.88 -29.76
C VAL A 499 -16.30 18.47 -28.38
N PRO A 500 -15.95 19.74 -28.10
CA PRO A 500 -16.46 20.42 -26.91
C PRO A 500 -17.99 20.47 -26.96
N LEU A 501 -18.62 20.06 -25.86
CA LEU A 501 -20.07 20.09 -25.56
C LEU A 501 -20.68 21.51 -25.55
N ALA A 502 -20.38 22.35 -26.54
CA ALA A 502 -20.97 23.69 -26.65
C ALA A 502 -22.41 23.65 -27.21
N VAL A 503 -22.81 22.58 -27.90
CA VAL A 503 -24.13 22.53 -28.56
C VAL A 503 -25.21 21.82 -27.72
N GLU A 504 -24.86 20.95 -26.77
CA GLU A 504 -25.87 20.16 -26.02
C GLU A 504 -26.17 20.67 -24.60
N SER A 505 -25.32 21.48 -23.97
CA SER A 505 -25.47 21.82 -22.55
C SER A 505 -26.23 23.11 -22.23
N GLY A 506 -26.54 23.94 -23.24
CA GLY A 506 -27.25 25.23 -23.05
C GLY A 506 -26.57 26.20 -22.05
N ARG A 507 -25.35 25.90 -21.59
CA ARG A 507 -24.61 26.77 -20.67
C ARG A 507 -23.65 27.66 -21.46
N PRO A 508 -23.64 28.98 -21.21
CA PRO A 508 -22.66 29.85 -21.82
C PRO A 508 -21.25 29.41 -21.40
N PRO A 509 -20.24 29.51 -22.30
CA PRO A 509 -18.86 29.29 -21.94
C PRO A 509 -18.50 30.21 -20.76
N HIS A 510 -17.72 29.70 -19.80
CA HIS A 510 -17.12 30.53 -18.77
C HIS A 510 -16.45 31.74 -19.42
N PRO A 511 -16.60 32.96 -18.87
CA PRO A 511 -16.01 34.15 -19.44
C PRO A 511 -14.49 33.94 -19.56
N PRO A 512 -13.86 34.34 -20.68
CA PRO A 512 -12.42 34.25 -20.83
C PRO A 512 -11.78 35.08 -19.71
N GLU A 513 -10.93 34.44 -18.90
CA GLU A 513 -10.02 35.14 -18.01
C GLU A 513 -9.17 36.08 -18.88
N VAL A 514 -9.05 37.34 -18.46
CA VAL A 514 -8.36 38.44 -19.15
C VAL A 514 -7.06 37.95 -19.81
N HIS A 515 -7.03 37.94 -21.13
CA HIS A 515 -5.91 37.47 -21.94
C HIS A 515 -5.13 38.66 -22.50
N ASP A 516 -3.80 38.58 -22.44
CA ASP A 516 -2.86 39.42 -23.22
C ASP A 516 -3.17 39.25 -24.72
N GLU A 517 -3.55 40.35 -25.40
CA GLU A 517 -4.01 40.33 -26.80
C GLU A 517 -2.91 39.95 -27.81
N ASP A 518 -1.63 40.07 -27.43
CA ASP A 518 -0.49 39.82 -28.32
C ASP A 518 -0.09 38.33 -28.44
N ALA A 519 -0.55 37.48 -27.52
CA ALA A 519 -0.21 36.06 -27.52
C ALA A 519 -1.29 35.26 -28.27
N GLY A 520 -1.05 34.97 -29.57
CA GLY A 520 -1.99 34.28 -30.46
C GLY A 520 -2.65 33.00 -29.88
N PRO A 521 -3.86 32.65 -30.34
CA PRO A 521 -4.67 31.59 -29.71
C PRO A 521 -4.05 30.19 -29.87
N ILE A 522 -4.23 29.34 -28.86
CA ILE A 522 -3.92 27.91 -28.96
C ILE A 522 -4.93 27.26 -29.90
N ALA A 523 -4.47 26.74 -31.04
CA ALA A 523 -5.32 26.05 -31.98
C ALA A 523 -5.84 24.73 -31.38
N ARG A 524 -7.13 24.43 -31.59
CA ARG A 524 -7.76 23.22 -31.08
C ARG A 524 -8.24 22.37 -32.23
N PHE A 525 -7.75 21.14 -32.30
CA PHE A 525 -8.08 20.18 -33.33
C PHE A 525 -8.78 18.96 -32.74
N GLN A 526 -9.59 18.33 -33.58
CA GLN A 526 -10.44 17.19 -33.25
C GLN A 526 -9.99 15.99 -34.06
N ASP A 527 -9.83 14.85 -33.39
CA ASP A 527 -9.50 13.56 -34.01
C ASP A 527 -10.64 12.57 -33.80
N PRO A 528 -11.79 12.77 -34.48
CA PRO A 528 -12.93 11.88 -34.33
C PRO A 528 -12.52 10.47 -34.77
N LYS A 529 -12.66 9.50 -33.87
CA LYS A 529 -12.20 8.09 -33.99
C LYS A 529 -10.71 7.85 -33.69
N ALA A 530 -10.00 8.86 -33.19
CA ALA A 530 -8.60 8.76 -32.76
C ALA A 530 -7.68 8.25 -33.89
N ALA A 531 -7.94 8.65 -35.15
CA ALA A 531 -7.21 8.20 -36.32
C ALA A 531 -5.78 8.75 -36.35
N ALA A 532 -5.61 10.04 -36.06
CA ALA A 532 -4.29 10.66 -35.94
C ALA A 532 -3.53 10.09 -34.74
N ALA A 533 -4.18 9.94 -33.58
CA ALA A 533 -3.59 9.28 -32.41
C ALA A 533 -3.18 7.82 -32.70
N ARG A 534 -3.95 7.10 -33.51
CA ARG A 534 -3.63 5.73 -33.95
C ARG A 534 -2.43 5.70 -34.89
N ALA A 535 -2.41 6.58 -35.90
CA ALA A 535 -1.31 6.68 -36.85
C ALA A 535 0.00 7.08 -36.16
N LEU A 536 -0.09 7.98 -35.18
CA LEU A 536 1.01 8.37 -34.31
C LEU A 536 1.38 7.28 -33.30
N GLY A 537 0.55 6.26 -33.06
CA GLY A 537 0.85 5.24 -32.06
C GLY A 537 0.77 5.74 -30.61
N ALA A 538 -0.01 6.80 -30.37
CA ALA A 538 -0.21 7.44 -29.07
C ALA A 538 -1.47 6.92 -28.34
N LEU A 539 -2.03 5.77 -28.73
CA LEU A 539 -3.25 5.22 -28.13
C LEU A 539 -2.97 4.42 -26.85
N VAL A 540 -3.71 4.73 -25.78
CA VAL A 540 -3.51 4.07 -24.48
C VAL A 540 -4.74 3.30 -24.02
N VAL A 541 -5.93 3.85 -24.19
CA VAL A 541 -7.13 3.31 -23.53
C VAL A 541 -8.20 2.95 -24.54
N ARG A 542 -8.73 1.73 -24.44
CA ARG A 542 -10.04 1.36 -24.97
C ARG A 542 -11.03 1.45 -23.82
N THR A 543 -12.00 2.36 -23.88
CA THR A 543 -13.03 2.46 -22.84
C THR A 543 -13.97 1.25 -22.91
N ALA A 544 -14.78 1.03 -21.87
CA ALA A 544 -15.80 -0.02 -21.86
C ALA A 544 -16.83 0.13 -23.02
N ALA A 545 -17.01 1.35 -23.52
CA ALA A 545 -17.85 1.64 -24.69
C ALA A 545 -17.15 1.36 -26.04
N GLY A 546 -15.88 0.96 -26.03
CA GLY A 546 -15.08 0.71 -27.23
C GLY A 546 -14.31 1.92 -27.76
N ASP A 547 -14.52 3.11 -27.18
CA ASP A 547 -13.84 4.35 -27.60
C ASP A 547 -12.34 4.28 -27.32
N GLN A 548 -11.53 4.74 -28.28
CA GLN A 548 -10.08 4.83 -28.12
C GLN A 548 -9.67 6.24 -27.67
N GLN A 549 -8.81 6.33 -26.66
CA GLN A 549 -8.30 7.60 -26.12
C GLN A 549 -6.77 7.64 -26.20
N PRO A 550 -6.19 8.79 -26.62
CA PRO A 550 -4.74 8.99 -26.64
C PRO A 550 -4.16 9.17 -25.23
N GLU A 551 -2.88 8.83 -25.07
CA GLU A 551 -2.07 9.30 -23.94
C GLU A 551 -1.89 10.81 -24.00
N ILE A 552 -1.48 11.40 -22.87
CA ILE A 552 -0.94 12.75 -22.86
C ILE A 552 0.49 12.69 -23.41
N VAL A 553 0.71 13.26 -24.60
CA VAL A 553 2.02 13.34 -25.27
C VAL A 553 2.18 14.71 -25.88
N LEU A 554 3.35 15.31 -25.72
CA LEU A 554 3.73 16.52 -26.44
C LEU A 554 4.64 16.16 -27.61
N LEU A 555 4.30 16.65 -28.80
CA LEU A 555 5.11 16.55 -30.00
C LEU A 555 5.70 17.92 -30.32
N ALA A 556 7.03 17.96 -30.45
CA ALA A 556 7.74 19.09 -31.03
C ALA A 556 7.92 18.81 -32.52
N VAL A 557 7.30 19.64 -33.37
CA VAL A 557 7.28 19.46 -34.82
C VAL A 557 7.98 20.65 -35.48
N ALA A 558 9.03 20.36 -36.25
CA ALA A 558 9.73 21.37 -37.04
C ALA A 558 8.88 21.82 -38.24
N ARG A 559 9.29 22.94 -38.83
CA ARG A 559 8.67 23.45 -40.05
C ARG A 559 8.75 22.39 -41.17
N GLY A 560 7.62 22.10 -41.81
CA GLY A 560 7.52 21.03 -42.83
C GLY A 560 7.10 19.67 -42.27
N GLY A 561 6.67 19.61 -41.00
CA GLY A 561 5.93 18.47 -40.44
C GLY A 561 6.80 17.35 -39.88
N GLU A 562 8.12 17.53 -39.71
CA GLU A 562 9.00 16.54 -39.08
C GLU A 562 8.92 16.60 -37.55
N ILE A 563 8.70 15.47 -36.89
CA ILE A 563 8.67 15.36 -35.43
C ILE A 563 10.12 15.31 -34.93
N VAL A 564 10.60 16.40 -34.32
CA VAL A 564 11.98 16.50 -33.81
C VAL A 564 12.13 15.95 -32.39
N GLU A 565 11.04 15.92 -31.62
CA GLU A 565 11.02 15.29 -30.30
C GLU A 565 9.60 14.87 -29.90
N VAL A 566 9.56 13.75 -29.16
CA VAL A 566 8.38 13.24 -28.48
C VAL A 566 8.66 13.31 -27.00
N VAL A 567 7.87 14.09 -26.26
CA VAL A 567 8.01 14.20 -24.80
C VAL A 567 6.87 13.46 -24.11
N ARG A 568 7.25 12.51 -23.27
CA ARG A 568 6.38 11.81 -22.32
C ARG A 568 6.94 12.07 -20.92
N ASP A 569 6.28 12.93 -20.15
CA ASP A 569 6.70 13.26 -18.78
C ASP A 569 5.47 13.35 -17.87
N ASP A 570 5.60 12.83 -16.64
CA ASP A 570 4.55 12.90 -15.62
C ASP A 570 4.35 14.36 -15.11
N ASP A 571 5.32 15.24 -15.35
CA ASP A 571 5.30 16.66 -15.00
C ASP A 571 5.03 17.53 -16.25
N PRO A 572 3.82 18.13 -16.36
CA PRO A 572 3.45 18.88 -17.54
C PRO A 572 4.33 20.09 -17.85
N HIS A 573 4.91 20.75 -16.82
CA HIS A 573 5.76 21.91 -17.05
C HIS A 573 7.12 21.52 -17.64
N ARG A 574 7.70 20.40 -17.18
CA ARG A 574 8.90 19.83 -17.79
C ARG A 574 8.64 19.36 -19.21
N MET A 575 7.47 18.78 -19.45
CA MET A 575 7.04 18.38 -20.79
C MET A 575 7.08 19.57 -21.76
N MET A 576 6.42 20.68 -21.40
CA MET A 576 6.40 21.90 -22.22
C MET A 576 7.79 22.49 -22.45
N ARG A 577 8.60 22.58 -21.39
CA ARG A 577 9.94 23.17 -21.47
C ARG A 577 10.84 22.40 -22.45
N ARG A 578 10.87 21.07 -22.37
CA ARG A 578 11.71 20.24 -23.28
C ARG A 578 11.29 20.39 -24.74
N GLY A 579 9.98 20.40 -25.02
CA GLY A 579 9.48 20.62 -26.36
C GLY A 579 9.92 21.98 -26.93
N LEU A 580 9.84 23.04 -26.13
CA LEU A 580 10.24 24.39 -26.52
C LEU A 580 11.77 24.49 -26.76
N GLU A 581 12.58 23.92 -25.85
CA GLU A 581 14.05 23.85 -25.95
C GLU A 581 14.50 23.15 -27.23
N ARG A 582 13.71 22.20 -27.75
CA ARG A 582 14.05 21.48 -28.98
C ARG A 582 13.74 22.23 -30.27
N LEU A 583 12.67 23.02 -30.27
CA LEU A 583 12.26 23.83 -31.43
C LEU A 583 13.04 25.14 -31.54
N THR A 584 13.78 25.50 -30.50
CA THR A 584 14.62 26.69 -30.48
C THR A 584 16.04 26.34 -30.92
N PRO A 585 16.63 27.12 -31.85
CA PRO A 585 18.04 26.93 -32.18
C PRO A 585 18.87 27.26 -30.95
N GLY A 586 19.56 26.26 -30.41
CA GLY A 586 20.51 26.46 -29.32
C GLY A 586 21.62 27.42 -29.75
N PRO A 587 22.29 28.11 -28.80
CA PRO A 587 23.33 29.13 -29.08
C PRO A 587 24.61 28.61 -29.76
N GLY A 588 24.59 27.44 -30.40
CA GLY A 588 25.74 26.79 -31.04
C GLY A 588 25.56 26.36 -32.50
N HIS A 589 24.49 26.77 -33.19
CA HIS A 589 24.33 26.53 -34.64
C HIS A 589 24.23 27.87 -35.38
N ALA A 590 25.39 28.46 -35.68
CA ALA A 590 25.48 29.51 -36.68
C ALA A 590 25.06 28.91 -38.05
N PRO A 591 24.25 29.62 -38.86
CA PRO A 591 23.92 29.16 -40.20
C PRO A 591 25.20 29.07 -41.03
N ALA A 592 25.40 27.93 -41.70
CA ALA A 592 26.50 27.78 -42.66
C ALA A 592 26.39 28.89 -43.72
N ALA A 593 27.45 29.67 -43.85
CA ALA A 593 27.54 30.75 -44.83
C ALA A 593 27.28 30.22 -46.24
N ALA A 594 26.50 30.98 -47.02
CA ALA A 594 26.24 30.68 -48.42
C ALA A 594 27.55 30.63 -49.22
N PRO A 595 27.69 29.70 -50.20
CA PRO A 595 28.87 29.65 -51.04
C PRO A 595 28.92 30.89 -51.93
N VAL A 596 30.03 31.63 -51.85
CA VAL A 596 30.37 32.73 -52.74
C VAL A 596 30.51 32.18 -54.17
N PRO A 597 29.91 32.81 -55.19
CA PRO A 597 30.09 32.38 -56.57
C PRO A 597 31.52 32.70 -57.02
N ALA A 598 32.22 31.68 -57.52
CA ALA A 598 33.54 31.85 -58.11
C ALA A 598 33.43 32.66 -59.40
N ALA A 599 34.14 33.77 -59.46
CA ALA A 599 34.43 34.48 -60.70
C ALA A 599 35.58 33.75 -61.41
N THR A 600 35.28 33.11 -62.55
CA THR A 600 35.99 33.24 -63.84
C THR A 600 35.30 32.39 -64.89
#